data_AF-A0A7Z9Y1R7-F1
#
_entry.id   AF-A0A7Z9Y1R7-F1
#
_cell.length_a   1.000
_cell.length_b   1.000
_cell.length_c   1.000
_cell.angle_alpha   90.00
_cell.angle_beta   90.00
_cell.angle_gamma   90.00
#
_symmetry.space_group_name_H-M   'P 1'
#
loop_
_entity.id
_entity.type
_entity.pdbx_description
1 polymer ?
#
loop_
_entity_poly.entity_id
_entity_poly.type
_entity_poly.pdbx_seq_one_letter_code
_entity_poly.pdbx_strand_id
1 'polypeptide(L)' 'MKQYSWIWYTEDNVYGLRLDLADGRLEWYDTIGCDCDDNTTEQTLAQYQQSGIPNVIPIPPPDILAELHQALKTAYR' A
#
# COMPACT_ATOMS: atom_id res chain seq x y z
N MET A 1 -0.25 9.95 15.34
CA MET A 1 -0.95 9.43 14.14
C MET A 1 -0.28 8.13 13.74
N LYS A 2 -1.03 7.10 13.31
CA LYS A 2 -0.48 5.78 12.96
C LYS A 2 -0.28 5.70 11.46
N GLN A 3 0.96 5.53 11.03
CA GLN A 3 1.35 5.29 9.66
C GLN A 3 2.07 3.94 9.58
N TYR A 4 1.85 3.25 8.47
CA TYR A 4 2.51 1.98 8.17
C TYR A 4 3.14 2.05 6.79
N SER A 5 4.24 1.34 6.61
CA SER A 5 4.95 1.26 5.34
C SER A 5 5.46 -0.14 5.13
N TRP A 6 5.25 -0.65 3.91
CA TRP A 6 5.72 -1.95 3.48
C TRP A 6 6.45 -1.83 2.16
N ILE A 7 7.41 -2.72 1.98
CA ILE A 7 8.24 -2.82 0.78
C ILE A 7 8.34 -4.29 0.43
N TRP A 8 8.19 -4.62 -0.85
CA TRP A 8 8.41 -5.98 -1.32
C TRP A 8 9.08 -6.00 -2.68
N TYR A 9 9.69 -7.14 -2.96
CA TYR A 9 10.44 -7.40 -4.16
C TYR A 9 9.67 -8.39 -5.02
N THR A 10 9.57 -8.10 -6.31
CA THR A 10 9.32 -9.12 -7.32
C THR A 10 10.64 -9.43 -8.04
N GLU A 11 10.61 -10.32 -9.03
CA GLU A 11 11.81 -10.68 -9.79
C GLU A 11 12.47 -9.48 -10.47
N ASP A 12 11.68 -8.47 -10.87
CA ASP A 12 12.14 -7.37 -11.71
C ASP A 12 12.16 -6.00 -11.01
N ASN A 13 11.41 -5.80 -9.92
CA ASN A 13 11.20 -4.47 -9.33
C ASN A 13 10.94 -4.48 -7.82
N VAL A 14 11.09 -3.29 -7.22
CA VAL A 14 10.76 -3.01 -5.83
C VAL A 14 9.47 -2.19 -5.76
N TYR A 15 8.52 -2.69 -4.98
CA TYR A 15 7.21 -2.09 -4.78
C TYR A 15 7.06 -1.67 -3.34
N GLY A 16 6.19 -0.70 -3.10
CA GLY A 16 5.83 -0.34 -1.74
C GLY A 16 4.41 0.15 -1.59
N LEU A 17 4.03 0.22 -0.33
CA LEU A 17 2.75 0.69 0.13
C LEU A 17 2.96 1.52 1.38
N ARG A 18 2.39 2.72 1.40
CA ARG A 18 2.21 3.51 2.61
C ARG A 18 0.73 3.58 2.95
N LEU A 19 0.40 3.39 4.21
CA LEU A 19 -0.94 3.56 4.75
C LEU A 19 -0.92 4.70 5.75
N ASP A 20 -1.69 5.75 5.47
CA ASP A 20 -2.01 6.83 6.41
C ASP A 20 -3.41 6.62 6.96
N LEU A 21 -3.51 6.22 8.24
CA LEU A 21 -4.79 6.03 8.90
C LEU A 21 -5.47 7.33 9.32
N ALA A 22 -4.73 8.42 9.49
CA ALA A 22 -5.33 9.72 9.84
C ALA A 22 -6.08 10.29 8.64
N ASP A 23 -5.51 10.12 7.46
CA ASP A 23 -6.10 10.62 6.21
C ASP A 23 -6.94 9.58 5.46
N GLY A 24 -6.90 8.31 5.90
CA GLY A 24 -7.60 7.21 5.24
C GLY A 24 -7.09 6.97 3.81
N ARG A 25 -5.76 7.07 3.63
CA ARG A 25 -5.10 6.99 2.32
C ARG A 25 -4.11 5.83 2.26
N LEU A 26 -4.09 5.16 1.11
CA LEU A 26 -3.07 4.22 0.68
C LEU A 26 -2.31 4.85 -0.48
N GLU A 27 -0.99 4.87 -0.39
CA GLU A 27 -0.09 5.33 -1.46
C GLU A 27 0.71 4.13 -1.94
N TRP A 28 0.60 3.81 -3.23
CA TRP A 28 1.25 2.68 -3.87
C TRP A 28 2.42 3.15 -4.71
N TYR A 29 3.51 2.39 -4.70
CA TYR A 29 4.77 2.71 -5.40
C TYR A 29 5.21 1.52 -6.25
N ASP A 30 5.48 1.73 -7.54
CA ASP A 30 5.82 0.68 -8.53
C ASP A 30 7.30 0.62 -8.92
N THR A 31 8.13 1.54 -8.41
CA THR A 31 9.57 1.62 -8.70
C THR A 31 10.35 2.32 -7.58
N ILE A 32 10.33 1.76 -6.36
CA ILE A 32 11.12 2.32 -5.24
C ILE A 32 12.62 2.11 -5.52
N GLY A 33 13.26 3.09 -6.17
CA GLY A 33 14.67 3.03 -6.49
C GLY A 33 15.17 3.96 -7.59
N CYS A 34 14.29 4.55 -8.43
CA CYS A 34 14.74 5.37 -9.56
C CYS A 34 14.40 6.86 -9.47
N ASP A 35 13.29 7.26 -8.84
CA ASP A 35 12.99 8.67 -8.61
C ASP A 35 12.27 8.90 -7.27
N CYS A 36 12.59 10.00 -6.61
CA CYS A 36 12.21 10.26 -5.23
C CYS A 36 10.76 10.78 -5.05
N ASP A 37 9.97 10.92 -6.12
CA ASP A 37 8.66 11.60 -6.12
C ASP A 37 7.47 10.73 -6.58
N ASP A 38 7.65 9.46 -6.95
CA ASP A 38 6.60 8.71 -7.65
C ASP A 38 5.77 7.81 -6.72
N ASN A 39 4.74 8.36 -6.06
CA ASN A 39 3.60 7.53 -5.70
C ASN A 39 2.80 7.22 -6.97
N THR A 40 2.94 6.00 -7.49
CA THR A 40 2.30 5.56 -8.72
C THR A 40 0.77 5.69 -8.66
N THR A 41 0.18 5.47 -7.49
CA THR A 41 -1.28 5.54 -7.32
C THR A 41 -1.65 5.85 -5.87
N GLU A 42 -2.51 6.82 -5.67
CA GLU A 42 -3.20 7.05 -4.39
C GLU A 42 -4.60 6.41 -4.41
N GLN A 43 -5.00 5.82 -3.29
CA GLN A 43 -6.34 5.29 -3.07
C GLN A 43 -6.85 5.65 -1.68
N THR A 44 -8.12 6.00 -1.58
CA THR A 44 -8.81 6.07 -0.27
C THR A 44 -9.11 4.67 0.26
N LEU A 45 -9.30 4.54 1.58
CA LEU A 45 -9.74 3.27 2.18
C LEU A 45 -11.02 2.72 1.53
N ALA A 46 -11.98 3.59 1.18
CA ALA A 46 -13.23 3.19 0.55
C ALA A 46 -13.00 2.62 -0.85
N GLN A 47 -12.12 3.22 -1.65
CA GLN A 47 -11.74 2.70 -2.96
C GLN A 47 -11.01 1.37 -2.83
N TYR A 48 -10.09 1.24 -1.87
CA TYR A 48 -9.41 -0.03 -1.60
C TYR A 48 -10.40 -1.14 -1.22
N GLN A 49 -11.43 -0.84 -0.43
CA GLN A 49 -12.48 -1.80 -0.08
C GLN A 49 -13.35 -2.23 -1.28
N GLN A 50 -13.53 -1.34 -2.26
CA GLN A 50 -14.35 -1.60 -3.44
C GLN A 50 -13.58 -2.30 -4.57
N SER A 51 -12.33 -1.87 -4.80
CA SER A 51 -11.54 -2.25 -5.98
C SER A 51 -10.29 -3.06 -5.65
N GLY A 52 -9.86 -3.09 -4.39
CA GLY A 52 -8.64 -3.75 -3.97
C GLY A 52 -7.37 -3.04 -4.43
N ILE A 53 -6.30 -3.82 -4.60
CA ILE A 53 -4.97 -3.38 -5.04
C ILE A 53 -5.07 -2.86 -6.49
N PRO A 54 -4.43 -1.73 -6.85
CA PRO A 54 -4.38 -1.25 -8.23
C PRO A 54 -3.78 -2.30 -9.18
N ASN A 55 -4.32 -2.42 -10.39
CA ASN A 55 -3.86 -3.39 -11.39
C ASN A 55 -2.39 -3.22 -11.83
N VAL A 56 -1.82 -2.03 -11.63
CA VAL A 56 -0.42 -1.73 -11.95
C VAL A 56 0.55 -2.20 -10.86
N ILE A 57 0.03 -2.59 -9.70
CA ILE A 57 0.80 -3.05 -8.55
C ILE A 57 0.67 -4.58 -8.46
N PRO A 58 1.78 -5.33 -8.46
CA PRO A 58 1.73 -6.76 -8.21
C PRO A 58 1.23 -7.02 -6.80
N ILE A 59 0.54 -8.16 -6.65
CA ILE A 59 -0.04 -8.56 -5.37
C ILE A 59 1.08 -8.67 -4.33
N PRO A 60 0.99 -7.96 -3.18
CA PRO A 60 1.97 -8.08 -2.12
C PRO A 60 2.04 -9.51 -1.56
N PRO A 61 3.20 -9.91 -1.01
CA PRO A 61 3.35 -11.16 -0.28
C PRO A 61 2.28 -11.38 0.81
N PRO A 62 1.92 -12.64 1.12
CA PRO A 62 0.83 -12.95 2.06
C PRO A 62 1.00 -12.36 3.46
N ASP A 63 2.24 -12.24 3.94
CA ASP A 63 2.59 -11.62 5.21
C ASP A 63 2.28 -10.11 5.21
N ILE A 64 2.69 -9.39 4.16
CA ILE A 64 2.37 -7.96 4.00
C ILE A 64 0.86 -7.75 3.87
N LEU A 65 0.16 -8.61 3.11
CA LEU A 65 -1.31 -8.56 3.04
C LEU A 65 -1.97 -8.78 4.40
N ALA A 66 -1.45 -9.72 5.20
CA ALA A 66 -1.98 -9.98 6.53
C ALA A 66 -1.77 -8.77 7.46
N GLU A 67 -0.60 -8.14 7.42
CA GLU A 67 -0.29 -6.94 8.18
C GLU A 67 -1.14 -5.74 7.75
N LEU A 68 -1.30 -5.51 6.44
CA LEU A 68 -2.17 -4.47 5.90
C LEU A 68 -3.61 -4.66 6.41
N HIS A 69 -4.15 -5.87 6.30
CA HIS A 69 -5.50 -6.16 6.79
C HIS A 69 -5.63 -5.98 8.30
N GLN A 70 -4.61 -6.31 9.09
CA GLN A 70 -4.60 -6.05 10.52
C GLN A 70 -4.59 -4.55 10.82
N ALA A 71 -3.73 -3.78 10.14
CA ALA A 71 -3.62 -2.34 10.28
C ALA A 71 -4.96 -1.64 9.99
N LEU A 72 -5.63 -2.03 8.90
CA LEU A 72 -6.95 -1.54 8.52
C LEU A 72 -8.03 -1.86 9.57
N LYS A 73 -8.03 -3.08 10.14
CA LYS A 73 -8.98 -3.44 11.20
C LYS A 73 -8.84 -2.59 12.46
N THR A 74 -7.62 -2.17 12.80
CA THR A 74 -7.36 -1.25 13.91
C THR A 74 -7.86 0.17 13.67
N ALA A 75 -8.12 0.56 12.42
CA ALA A 75 -8.65 1.88 12.08
C ALA A 75 -10.17 2.00 12.31
N TYR A 76 -10.88 0.87 12.32
CA TYR A 76 -12.34 0.79 12.50
C TYR A 76 -12.76 0.42 13.95
N ARG A 77 -11.84 0.53 14.92
CA ARG A 77 -12.10 0.33 16.36
C ARG A 77 -11.98 1.65 17.10
#